data_AF-D5AF30-F1
#
_entry.id   AF-D5AF30-F1
#
_cell.length_a   1.000
_cell.length_b   1.000
_cell.length_c   1.000
_cell.angle_alpha   90.00
_cell.angle_beta   90.00
_cell.angle_gamma   90.00
#
_symmetry.space_group_name_H-M   'P 1'
#
loop_
_entity.id
_entity.type
_entity.pdbx_description
1 polymer ?
#
loop_
_entity_poly.entity_id
_entity_poly.type
_entity_poly.pdbx_seq_one_letter_code
_entity_poly.pdbx_strand_id
1 'polypeptide(L)'
;MFYTIEELVQQADNFSGNVAELMIATEIELTGRSREEILTIMSRNLTVMKASIVDGLTESKSVSGLTGGDAAKLDAYMKSGKTLSDSAVLSAARNAMAVNELNAKMGLVCATPTAGSAGCLPAVLGVAIEKLNLTEEQQLDFLFTAGAFGLVIANNASISGAEGGCQAEVGSASAMSAAALTLAAGGTPYQASQAICFVIKNMLGLICDPVAGLVEVPCVRRNAMGASYAMVAADMALAGIESKIPVDEVINAMYQVGSALPTAFRETAEGGLAATPTGRRLAQEIFGED
;
A
#
# COMPACT_ATOMS: atom_id res chain seq x y z
N MET A 1 -16.51 2.66 17.50
CA MET A 1 -15.08 2.51 17.14
C MET A 1 -14.60 1.06 17.40
N PHE A 2 -13.71 0.54 16.55
CA PHE A 2 -13.01 -0.74 16.70
C PHE A 2 -11.50 -0.50 16.89
N TYR A 3 -10.85 -1.28 17.74
CA TYR A 3 -9.43 -1.13 18.09
C TYR A 3 -8.57 -2.30 17.60
N THR A 4 -9.15 -3.47 17.38
CA THR A 4 -8.47 -4.65 16.82
C THR A 4 -9.14 -5.10 15.52
N ILE A 5 -8.45 -5.90 14.73
CA ILE A 5 -9.05 -6.47 13.51
C ILE A 5 -10.08 -7.52 13.90
N GLU A 6 -9.87 -8.27 14.99
CA GLU A 6 -10.91 -9.14 15.55
C GLU A 6 -12.20 -8.36 15.84
N GLU A 7 -12.12 -7.21 16.52
CA GLU A 7 -13.28 -6.34 16.78
C GLU A 7 -13.90 -5.81 15.49
N LEU A 8 -13.09 -5.38 14.52
CA LEU A 8 -13.57 -4.91 13.22
C LEU A 8 -14.36 -6.01 12.51
N VAL A 9 -13.83 -7.23 12.47
CA VAL A 9 -14.49 -8.39 11.84
C VAL A 9 -15.81 -8.73 12.53
N GLN A 10 -15.83 -8.74 13.87
CA GLN A 10 -17.06 -9.01 14.63
C GLN A 10 -18.10 -7.89 14.45
N GLN A 11 -17.68 -6.63 14.45
CA GLN A 11 -18.58 -5.49 14.32
C GLN A 11 -19.13 -5.34 12.89
N ALA A 12 -18.43 -5.85 11.88
CA ALA A 12 -18.90 -5.85 10.49
C ALA A 12 -20.23 -6.60 10.34
N ASP A 13 -20.52 -7.61 11.19
CA ASP A 13 -21.79 -8.34 11.17
C ASP A 13 -23.00 -7.45 11.46
N ASN A 14 -22.83 -6.39 12.25
CA ASN A 14 -23.88 -5.38 12.50
C ASN A 14 -24.23 -4.58 11.23
N PHE A 15 -23.37 -4.66 10.21
CA PHE A 15 -23.51 -4.03 8.90
C PHE A 15 -23.62 -5.08 7.79
N SER A 16 -24.11 -6.29 8.09
CA SER A 16 -24.23 -7.41 7.14
C SER A 16 -22.90 -7.79 6.47
N GLY A 17 -21.79 -7.66 7.19
CA GLY A 17 -20.44 -7.91 6.70
C GLY A 17 -19.82 -6.74 5.91
N ASN A 18 -20.52 -5.62 5.73
CA ASN A 18 -20.01 -4.46 5.00
C ASN A 18 -19.08 -3.60 5.89
N VAL A 19 -17.77 -3.79 5.73
CA VAL A 19 -16.72 -3.05 6.44
C VAL A 19 -16.69 -1.56 6.05
N ALA A 20 -17.04 -1.22 4.81
CA ALA A 20 -17.08 0.17 4.37
C ALA A 20 -18.16 0.96 5.12
N GLU A 21 -19.36 0.39 5.26
CA GLU A 21 -20.45 1.02 6.03
C GLU A 21 -20.09 1.18 7.51
N LEU A 22 -19.44 0.18 8.11
CA LEU A 22 -18.90 0.29 9.47
C LEU A 22 -17.89 1.44 9.59
N MET A 23 -17.00 1.59 8.61
CA MET A 23 -16.02 2.68 8.60
C MET A 23 -16.67 4.05 8.41
N ILE A 24 -17.67 4.17 7.52
CA ILE A 24 -18.43 5.41 7.34
C ILE A 24 -19.16 5.78 8.63
N ALA A 25 -19.81 4.83 9.29
CA ALA A 25 -20.46 5.06 10.58
C ALA A 25 -19.45 5.52 11.65
N THR A 26 -18.25 4.92 11.65
CA THR A 26 -17.16 5.31 12.55
C THR A 26 -16.66 6.73 12.25
N GLU A 27 -16.48 7.12 10.98
CA GLU A 27 -16.11 8.49 10.59
C GLU A 27 -17.15 9.52 11.03
N ILE A 28 -18.45 9.21 10.88
CA ILE A 28 -19.55 10.08 11.35
C ILE A 28 -19.44 10.27 12.86
N GLU A 29 -19.27 9.18 13.63
CA GLU A 29 -19.15 9.22 15.08
C GLU A 29 -17.96 10.07 15.54
N LEU A 30 -16.81 9.94 14.89
CA LEU A 30 -15.56 10.58 15.32
C LEU A 30 -15.41 12.03 14.88
N THR A 31 -15.91 12.37 13.69
CA THR A 31 -15.69 13.69 13.10
C THR A 31 -16.90 14.60 13.19
N GLY A 32 -18.09 14.04 13.43
CA GLY A 32 -19.37 14.76 13.37
C GLY A 32 -19.76 15.20 11.96
N ARG A 33 -19.02 14.80 10.92
CA ARG A 33 -19.34 15.09 9.51
C ARG A 33 -20.54 14.29 9.05
N SER A 34 -21.28 14.85 8.10
CA SER A 34 -22.33 14.12 7.41
C SER A 34 -21.75 13.03 6.49
N ARG A 35 -22.56 12.03 6.18
CA ARG A 35 -22.21 10.98 5.21
C ARG A 35 -21.80 11.58 3.85
N GLU A 36 -22.52 12.58 3.37
CA GLU A 36 -22.26 13.22 2.08
C GLU A 36 -20.89 13.90 2.03
N GLU A 37 -20.50 14.58 3.11
CA GLU A 37 -19.17 15.20 3.22
C GLU A 37 -18.05 14.14 3.23
N ILE A 38 -18.24 13.04 3.98
CA ILE A 38 -17.28 11.94 4.05
C ILE A 38 -17.10 11.29 2.67
N LEU A 39 -18.19 10.99 1.98
CA LEU A 39 -18.17 10.45 0.62
C LEU A 39 -17.50 11.42 -0.35
N THR A 40 -17.80 12.71 -0.28
CA THR A 40 -17.21 13.75 -1.15
C THR A 40 -15.69 13.82 -0.99
N ILE A 41 -15.18 13.77 0.25
CA ILE A 41 -13.74 13.75 0.52
C ILE A 41 -13.10 12.49 -0.06
N MET A 42 -13.73 11.33 0.14
CA MET A 42 -13.20 10.07 -0.39
C MET A 42 -13.23 10.02 -1.92
N SER A 43 -14.27 10.56 -2.57
CA SER A 43 -14.35 10.68 -4.03
C SER A 43 -13.23 11.53 -4.62
N ARG A 44 -12.81 12.59 -3.91
CA ARG A 44 -11.62 13.36 -4.31
C ARG A 44 -10.36 12.52 -4.25
N ASN A 45 -10.17 11.72 -3.18
CA ASN A 45 -9.03 10.82 -3.06
C ASN A 45 -9.03 9.77 -4.17
N LEU A 46 -10.18 9.17 -4.47
CA LEU A 46 -10.37 8.21 -5.56
C LEU A 46 -9.98 8.83 -6.92
N THR A 47 -10.41 10.07 -7.17
CA THR A 47 -10.08 10.79 -8.41
C THR A 47 -8.56 10.98 -8.55
N VAL A 48 -7.90 11.46 -7.50
CA VAL A 48 -6.43 11.63 -7.47
C VAL A 48 -5.71 10.31 -7.65
N MET A 49 -6.17 9.25 -6.99
CA MET A 49 -5.61 7.89 -7.10
C MET A 49 -5.68 7.32 -8.51
N LYS A 50 -6.79 7.56 -9.23
CA LYS A 50 -6.95 7.10 -10.62
C LYS A 50 -6.09 7.93 -11.57
N ALA A 51 -6.08 9.25 -11.39
CA ALA A 51 -5.26 10.15 -12.18
C ALA A 51 -3.76 9.83 -12.04
N SER A 52 -3.29 9.55 -10.81
CA SER A 52 -1.87 9.31 -10.56
C SER A 52 -1.30 8.08 -11.27
N ILE A 53 -2.12 7.06 -11.55
CA ILE A 53 -1.72 5.89 -12.36
C ILE A 53 -1.45 6.33 -13.80
N VAL A 54 -2.35 7.13 -14.37
CA VAL A 54 -2.27 7.60 -15.76
C VAL A 54 -1.13 8.60 -15.92
N ASP A 55 -1.09 9.61 -15.07
CA ASP A 55 -0.09 10.69 -15.10
C ASP A 55 1.32 10.19 -14.75
N GLY A 56 1.40 9.09 -14.00
CA GLY A 56 2.64 8.43 -13.64
C GLY A 56 3.25 7.60 -14.77
N LEU A 57 2.43 7.09 -15.70
CA LEU A 57 2.86 6.18 -16.77
C LEU A 57 3.53 6.94 -17.92
N THR A 58 4.71 7.50 -17.65
CA THR A 58 5.49 8.29 -18.59
C THR A 58 6.95 7.82 -18.62
N GLU A 59 7.69 8.21 -19.66
CA GLU A 59 9.14 7.93 -19.76
C GLU A 59 10.02 8.96 -19.04
N SER A 60 9.41 10.00 -18.46
CA SER A 60 10.13 11.09 -17.79
C SER A 60 10.69 10.66 -16.44
N LYS A 61 11.85 11.22 -16.09
CA LYS A 61 12.56 10.96 -14.84
C LYS A 61 12.23 11.98 -13.75
N SER A 62 12.48 11.59 -12.51
CA SER A 62 12.53 12.48 -11.34
C SER A 62 13.63 13.54 -11.49
N VAL A 63 13.61 14.55 -10.62
CA VAL A 63 14.63 15.61 -10.58
C VAL A 63 16.02 15.05 -10.28
N SER A 64 16.12 14.03 -9.42
CA SER A 64 17.39 13.35 -9.11
C SER A 64 17.89 12.46 -10.26
N GLY A 65 16.99 12.05 -11.17
CA GLY A 65 17.28 11.13 -12.26
C GLY A 65 17.39 9.65 -11.86
N LEU A 66 17.21 9.33 -10.56
CA LEU A 66 17.33 7.96 -10.05
C LEU A 66 16.16 7.06 -10.47
N THR A 67 14.95 7.61 -10.57
CA THR A 67 13.76 6.86 -11.01
C THR A 67 12.98 7.56 -12.11
N GLY A 68 12.12 6.80 -12.78
CA GLY A 68 11.18 7.26 -13.80
C GLY A 68 11.35 6.53 -15.12
N GLY A 69 10.22 6.21 -15.75
CA GLY A 69 10.15 5.47 -17.01
C GLY A 69 10.20 3.96 -16.86
N ASP A 70 10.32 3.41 -15.64
CA ASP A 70 10.34 1.96 -15.46
C ASP A 70 8.92 1.39 -15.50
N ALA A 71 7.91 2.16 -15.08
CA ALA A 71 6.51 1.80 -15.32
C ALA A 71 6.20 1.66 -16.82
N ALA A 72 6.69 2.59 -17.64
CA ALA A 72 6.55 2.55 -19.10
C ALA A 72 7.28 1.36 -19.73
N LYS A 73 8.49 1.03 -19.24
CA LYS A 73 9.22 -0.17 -19.68
C LYS A 73 8.44 -1.45 -19.36
N LEU A 74 7.86 -1.55 -18.16
CA LEU A 74 7.06 -2.71 -17.78
C LEU A 74 5.80 -2.82 -18.64
N ASP A 75 5.14 -1.70 -18.91
CA ASP A 75 3.97 -1.65 -19.80
C ASP A 75 4.29 -2.12 -21.23
N ALA A 76 5.42 -1.68 -21.79
CA ALA A 76 5.90 -2.14 -23.10
C ALA A 76 6.21 -3.65 -23.09
N TYR A 77 6.82 -4.16 -22.03
CA TYR A 77 7.08 -5.59 -21.88
C TYR A 77 5.78 -6.40 -21.78
N MET A 78 4.77 -5.90 -21.05
CA MET A 78 3.44 -6.52 -20.99
C MET A 78 2.79 -6.60 -22.38
N LYS A 79 2.82 -5.51 -23.14
CA LYS A 79 2.30 -5.45 -24.52
C LYS A 79 3.01 -6.39 -25.49
N SER A 80 4.24 -6.80 -25.20
CA SER A 80 4.98 -7.76 -26.03
C SER A 80 4.41 -9.18 -25.96
N GLY A 81 3.56 -9.50 -24.98
CA GLY A 81 2.98 -10.83 -24.77
C GLY A 81 3.98 -11.88 -24.26
N LYS A 82 5.18 -11.47 -23.84
CA LYS A 82 6.27 -12.36 -23.38
C LYS A 82 6.38 -12.44 -21.86
N THR A 83 5.36 -11.99 -21.13
CA THR A 83 5.36 -11.94 -19.67
C THR A 83 5.34 -13.32 -19.04
N LEU A 84 6.03 -13.47 -17.90
CA LEU A 84 6.06 -14.73 -17.15
C LEU A 84 4.97 -14.81 -16.07
N SER A 85 4.64 -13.67 -15.44
CA SER A 85 3.63 -13.59 -14.39
C SER A 85 2.24 -13.32 -14.97
N ASP A 86 1.20 -13.57 -14.18
CA ASP A 86 -0.19 -13.22 -14.53
C ASP A 86 -0.33 -11.73 -14.84
N SER A 87 -1.17 -11.40 -15.82
CA SER A 87 -1.34 -10.04 -16.31
C SER A 87 -1.92 -9.10 -15.27
N ALA A 88 -2.77 -9.57 -14.35
CA ALA A 88 -3.36 -8.74 -13.31
C ALA A 88 -2.31 -8.36 -12.26
N VAL A 89 -1.47 -9.30 -11.85
CA VAL A 89 -0.36 -9.06 -10.91
C VAL A 89 0.63 -8.07 -11.52
N LEU A 90 0.98 -8.24 -12.80
CA LEU A 90 1.87 -7.30 -13.50
C LEU A 90 1.24 -5.93 -13.71
N SER A 91 -0.06 -5.85 -14.00
CA SER A 91 -0.79 -4.57 -14.06
C SER A 91 -0.74 -3.84 -12.71
N ALA A 92 -0.90 -4.55 -11.60
CA ALA A 92 -0.78 -3.96 -10.26
C ALA A 92 0.65 -3.46 -10.02
N ALA A 93 1.68 -4.25 -10.36
CA ALA A 93 3.06 -3.83 -10.25
C ALA A 93 3.37 -2.56 -11.08
N ARG A 94 2.94 -2.54 -12.35
CA ARG A 94 3.08 -1.41 -13.26
C ARG A 94 2.39 -0.16 -12.72
N ASN A 95 1.13 -0.29 -12.31
CA ASN A 95 0.36 0.84 -11.80
C ASN A 95 1.00 1.42 -10.52
N ALA A 96 1.49 0.57 -9.62
CA ALA A 96 2.16 1.02 -8.40
C ALA A 96 3.47 1.77 -8.71
N MET A 97 4.24 1.28 -9.69
CA MET A 97 5.42 2.00 -10.17
C MET A 97 5.05 3.36 -10.77
N ALA A 98 4.01 3.42 -11.59
CA ALA A 98 3.57 4.68 -12.19
C ALA A 98 3.25 5.73 -11.13
N VAL A 99 2.45 5.37 -10.11
CA VAL A 99 2.09 6.28 -9.02
C VAL A 99 3.32 6.73 -8.22
N ASN A 100 4.24 5.83 -7.88
CA ASN A 100 5.44 6.20 -7.13
C ASN A 100 6.47 6.97 -7.97
N GLU A 101 6.54 6.74 -9.28
CA GLU A 101 7.32 7.57 -10.19
C GLU A 101 6.72 8.98 -10.29
N LEU A 102 5.38 9.12 -10.30
CA LEU A 102 4.72 10.42 -10.20
C LEU A 102 5.07 11.13 -8.89
N ASN A 103 5.01 10.42 -7.76
CA ASN A 103 5.42 10.96 -6.46
C ASN A 103 6.87 11.46 -6.47
N ALA A 104 7.80 10.68 -7.04
CA ALA A 104 9.21 11.07 -7.18
C ALA A 104 9.42 12.29 -8.09
N LYS A 105 8.47 12.56 -9.00
CA LYS A 105 8.43 13.77 -9.84
C LYS A 105 7.72 14.95 -9.15
N MET A 106 7.39 14.84 -7.86
CA MET A 106 6.61 15.82 -7.08
C MET A 106 5.20 16.06 -7.64
N GLY A 107 4.64 15.05 -8.34
CA GLY A 107 3.25 15.08 -8.79
C GLY A 107 2.27 14.80 -7.65
N LEU A 108 0.99 15.05 -7.90
CA LEU A 108 -0.06 14.88 -6.90
C LEU A 108 -0.37 13.39 -6.69
N VAL A 109 -0.20 12.90 -5.46
CA VAL A 109 -0.57 11.54 -5.04
C VAL A 109 -1.37 11.56 -3.74
N CYS A 110 -2.07 10.47 -3.45
CA CYS A 110 -2.77 10.27 -2.18
C CYS A 110 -1.92 9.37 -1.27
N ALA A 111 -1.59 9.87 -0.07
CA ALA A 111 -0.82 9.11 0.91
C ALA A 111 -1.61 7.88 1.40
N THR A 112 -1.00 6.69 1.30
CA THR A 112 -1.65 5.42 1.70
C THR A 112 -0.64 4.42 2.27
N PRO A 113 -0.38 4.41 3.60
CA PRO A 113 -0.67 5.48 4.55
C PRO A 113 0.29 6.69 4.43
N THR A 114 1.46 6.53 3.79
CA THR A 114 2.42 7.62 3.56
C THR A 114 2.60 7.90 2.07
N ALA A 115 3.32 8.98 1.73
CA ALA A 115 3.70 9.26 0.34
C ALA A 115 4.63 8.17 -0.23
N GLY A 116 5.46 7.54 0.61
CA GLY A 116 6.37 6.46 0.22
C GLY A 116 5.68 5.19 -0.24
N SER A 117 4.51 4.89 0.30
CA SER A 117 3.69 3.71 -0.02
C SER A 117 2.46 4.02 -0.89
N ALA A 118 2.38 5.25 -1.43
CA ALA A 118 1.20 5.77 -2.10
C ALA A 118 0.74 4.96 -3.34
N GLY A 119 1.59 4.12 -3.92
CA GLY A 119 1.27 3.36 -5.12
C GLY A 119 0.49 2.07 -4.87
N CYS A 120 0.56 1.47 -3.67
CA CYS A 120 -0.01 0.13 -3.45
C CYS A 120 -1.53 0.09 -3.59
N LEU A 121 -2.25 1.00 -2.91
CA LEU A 121 -3.71 1.02 -2.91
C LEU A 121 -4.33 1.39 -4.27
N PRO A 122 -3.95 2.52 -4.92
CA PRO A 122 -4.48 2.85 -6.24
C PRO A 122 -4.18 1.78 -7.28
N ALA A 123 -3.00 1.15 -7.23
CA ALA A 123 -2.64 0.12 -8.19
C ALA A 123 -3.53 -1.12 -8.14
N VAL A 124 -3.78 -1.62 -6.93
CA VAL A 124 -4.66 -2.77 -6.71
C VAL A 124 -6.10 -2.42 -7.04
N LEU A 125 -6.57 -1.23 -6.63
CA LEU A 125 -7.91 -0.75 -7.00
C LEU A 125 -8.09 -0.64 -8.52
N GLY A 126 -7.09 -0.12 -9.24
CA GLY A 126 -7.14 0.00 -10.70
C GLY A 126 -7.35 -1.35 -11.39
N VAL A 127 -6.65 -2.40 -10.92
CA VAL A 127 -6.85 -3.76 -11.42
C VAL A 127 -8.21 -4.33 -11.00
N ALA A 128 -8.65 -4.07 -9.77
CA ALA A 128 -9.94 -4.52 -9.27
C ALA A 128 -11.12 -3.94 -10.07
N ILE A 129 -11.06 -2.64 -10.42
CA ILE A 129 -12.07 -1.97 -11.25
C ILE A 129 -12.28 -2.73 -12.57
N GLU A 130 -11.19 -3.06 -13.27
CA GLU A 130 -11.26 -3.74 -14.56
C GLU A 130 -11.70 -5.20 -14.42
N LYS A 131 -11.13 -5.94 -13.45
CA LYS A 131 -11.42 -7.38 -13.29
C LYS A 131 -12.80 -7.67 -12.72
N LEU A 132 -13.28 -6.84 -11.81
CA LEU A 132 -14.53 -7.06 -11.08
C LEU A 132 -15.67 -6.17 -11.61
N ASN A 133 -15.40 -5.29 -12.58
CA ASN A 133 -16.35 -4.30 -13.11
C ASN A 133 -16.96 -3.43 -12.01
N LEU A 134 -16.12 -2.93 -11.09
CA LEU A 134 -16.59 -2.20 -9.90
C LEU A 134 -17.29 -0.89 -10.28
N THR A 135 -18.47 -0.67 -9.72
CA THR A 135 -19.16 0.63 -9.77
C THR A 135 -18.37 1.69 -8.98
N GLU A 136 -18.70 2.97 -9.16
CA GLU A 136 -18.06 4.04 -8.38
C GLU A 136 -18.33 3.91 -6.87
N GLU A 137 -19.52 3.47 -6.49
CA GLU A 137 -19.86 3.16 -5.10
C GLU A 137 -18.95 2.06 -4.53
N GLN A 138 -18.76 0.97 -5.28
CA GLN A 138 -17.85 -0.12 -4.86
C GLN A 138 -16.38 0.31 -4.83
N GLN A 139 -15.98 1.27 -5.68
CA GLN A 139 -14.64 1.88 -5.61
C GLN A 139 -14.46 2.69 -4.32
N LEU A 140 -15.49 3.40 -3.86
CA LEU A 140 -15.46 4.10 -2.59
C LEU A 140 -15.45 3.12 -1.42
N ASP A 141 -16.27 2.07 -1.48
CA ASP A 141 -16.29 1.01 -0.46
C ASP A 141 -14.92 0.35 -0.30
N PHE A 142 -14.21 0.12 -1.42
CA PHE A 142 -12.85 -0.38 -1.41
C PHE A 142 -11.91 0.53 -0.58
N LEU A 143 -12.00 1.85 -0.77
CA LEU A 143 -11.16 2.81 -0.05
C LEU A 143 -11.53 2.93 1.43
N PHE A 144 -12.83 2.94 1.77
CA PHE A 144 -13.27 2.92 3.18
C PHE A 144 -12.84 1.63 3.88
N THR A 145 -12.95 0.50 3.20
CA THR A 145 -12.49 -0.79 3.70
C THR A 145 -10.99 -0.77 3.98
N ALA A 146 -10.18 -0.30 3.03
CA ALA A 146 -8.74 -0.14 3.23
C ALA A 146 -8.44 0.80 4.42
N GLY A 147 -9.19 1.90 4.55
CA GLY A 147 -9.11 2.83 5.67
C GLY A 147 -9.40 2.18 7.02
N ALA A 148 -10.42 1.31 7.09
CA ALA A 148 -10.79 0.61 8.33
C ALA A 148 -9.66 -0.27 8.85
N PHE A 149 -9.08 -1.12 7.98
CA PHE A 149 -7.94 -1.94 8.36
C PHE A 149 -6.69 -1.09 8.64
N GLY A 150 -6.47 -0.03 7.86
CA GLY A 150 -5.37 0.91 8.06
C GLY A 150 -5.43 1.61 9.42
N LEU A 151 -6.62 1.99 9.89
CA LEU A 151 -6.83 2.61 11.20
C LEU A 151 -6.36 1.68 12.33
N VAL A 152 -6.71 0.39 12.25
CA VAL A 152 -6.28 -0.59 13.25
C VAL A 152 -4.76 -0.78 13.22
N ILE A 153 -4.18 -0.93 12.04
CA ILE A 153 -2.72 -1.09 11.89
C ILE A 153 -1.97 0.12 12.46
N ALA A 154 -2.44 1.34 12.14
CA ALA A 154 -1.83 2.57 12.62
C ALA A 154 -1.89 2.70 14.15
N ASN A 155 -3.00 2.31 14.78
CA ASN A 155 -3.17 2.42 16.23
C ASN A 155 -2.41 1.37 17.04
N ASN A 156 -2.11 0.20 16.46
CA ASN A 156 -1.50 -0.92 17.19
C ASN A 156 -0.04 -1.20 16.82
N ALA A 157 0.45 -0.58 15.75
CA ALA A 157 1.84 -0.72 15.34
C ALA A 157 2.46 0.65 14.98
N SER A 158 2.87 0.82 13.73
CA SER A 158 3.28 2.10 13.16
C SER A 158 2.94 2.04 11.67
N ILE A 159 2.78 3.21 11.08
CA ILE A 159 2.66 3.40 9.63
C ILE A 159 3.82 4.21 9.06
N SER A 160 4.83 4.53 9.88
CA SER A 160 5.96 5.38 9.52
C SER A 160 7.20 4.55 9.20
N GLY A 161 7.82 4.82 8.04
CA GLY A 161 9.04 4.15 7.61
C GLY A 161 10.21 4.45 8.55
N ALA A 162 10.28 5.68 9.04
CA ALA A 162 11.27 6.15 9.99
C ALA A 162 11.18 5.46 11.37
N GLU A 163 9.99 5.01 11.79
CA GLU A 163 9.79 4.38 13.09
C GLU A 163 9.83 2.86 13.03
N GLY A 164 9.06 2.28 12.10
CA GLY A 164 8.80 0.85 12.03
C GLY A 164 9.48 0.13 10.87
N GLY A 165 10.25 0.84 10.04
CA GLY A 165 10.78 0.32 8.78
C GLY A 165 9.72 0.30 7.67
N CYS A 166 10.12 -0.11 6.47
CA CYS A 166 9.23 -0.10 5.30
C CYS A 166 8.13 -1.18 5.39
N GLN A 167 8.25 -2.15 6.30
CA GLN A 167 7.14 -3.03 6.70
C GLN A 167 5.92 -2.24 7.23
N ALA A 168 6.17 -1.12 7.93
CA ALA A 168 5.12 -0.28 8.49
C ALA A 168 4.46 0.61 7.43
N GLU A 169 5.18 0.98 6.37
CA GLU A 169 4.63 1.77 5.26
C GLU A 169 4.06 0.90 4.15
N VAL A 170 4.96 0.30 3.34
CA VAL A 170 4.58 -0.49 2.17
C VAL A 170 3.89 -1.78 2.59
N GLY A 171 4.28 -2.38 3.72
CA GLY A 171 3.58 -3.55 4.26
C GLY A 171 2.15 -3.25 4.69
N SER A 172 1.94 -2.17 5.44
CA SER A 172 0.59 -1.71 5.79
C SER A 172 -0.24 -1.38 4.55
N ALA A 173 0.32 -0.63 3.59
CA ALA A 173 -0.38 -0.28 2.36
C ALA A 173 -0.77 -1.52 1.55
N SER A 174 0.15 -2.47 1.39
CA SER A 174 -0.11 -3.75 0.72
C SER A 174 -1.17 -4.58 1.46
N ALA A 175 -1.15 -4.61 2.78
CA ALA A 175 -2.09 -5.37 3.59
C ALA A 175 -3.51 -4.77 3.52
N MET A 176 -3.61 -3.43 3.61
CA MET A 176 -4.85 -2.68 3.40
C MET A 176 -5.44 -2.98 2.02
N SER A 177 -4.61 -2.95 0.97
CA SER A 177 -5.03 -3.28 -0.39
C SER A 177 -5.52 -4.72 -0.53
N ALA A 178 -4.84 -5.68 0.11
CA ALA A 178 -5.20 -7.10 0.04
C ALA A 178 -6.56 -7.37 0.71
N ALA A 179 -6.80 -6.74 1.86
CA ALA A 179 -8.05 -6.84 2.58
C ALA A 179 -9.22 -6.24 1.78
N ALA A 180 -9.03 -5.04 1.24
CA ALA A 180 -10.02 -4.36 0.40
C ALA A 180 -10.33 -5.15 -0.89
N LEU A 181 -9.30 -5.70 -1.55
CA LEU A 181 -9.48 -6.56 -2.71
C LEU A 181 -10.25 -7.84 -2.38
N THR A 182 -9.96 -8.46 -1.23
CA THR A 182 -10.66 -9.67 -0.77
C THR A 182 -12.15 -9.41 -0.62
N LEU A 183 -12.53 -8.30 0.03
CA LEU A 183 -13.94 -7.94 0.21
C LEU A 183 -14.62 -7.54 -1.11
N ALA A 184 -13.94 -6.75 -1.95
CA ALA A 184 -14.48 -6.37 -3.26
C ALA A 184 -14.72 -7.58 -4.18
N ALA A 185 -13.94 -8.65 -4.02
CA ALA A 185 -14.10 -9.91 -4.74
C ALA A 185 -15.17 -10.84 -4.11
N GLY A 186 -15.88 -10.40 -3.08
CA GLY A 186 -16.95 -11.17 -2.42
C GLY A 186 -16.48 -12.09 -1.29
N GLY A 187 -15.25 -11.91 -0.79
CA GLY A 187 -14.77 -12.57 0.41
C GLY A 187 -15.43 -12.06 1.68
N THR A 188 -15.24 -12.77 2.79
CA THR A 188 -15.75 -12.36 4.11
C THR A 188 -14.76 -11.44 4.84
N PRO A 189 -15.20 -10.67 5.86
CA PRO A 189 -14.29 -9.91 6.72
C PRO A 189 -13.20 -10.77 7.37
N TYR A 190 -13.52 -12.03 7.71
CA TYR A 190 -12.54 -12.98 8.21
C TYR A 190 -11.48 -13.34 7.14
N GLN A 191 -11.88 -13.59 5.89
CA GLN A 191 -10.91 -13.80 4.80
C GLN A 191 -10.04 -12.55 4.58
N ALA A 192 -10.61 -11.36 4.66
CA ALA A 192 -9.85 -10.11 4.56
C ALA A 192 -8.77 -10.01 5.66
N SER A 193 -9.06 -10.46 6.89
CA SER A 193 -8.06 -10.52 7.96
C SER A 193 -6.96 -11.56 7.69
N GLN A 194 -7.27 -12.65 7.00
CA GLN A 194 -6.25 -13.61 6.54
C GLN A 194 -5.33 -13.00 5.47
N ALA A 195 -5.88 -12.22 4.53
CA ALA A 195 -5.09 -11.53 3.52
C ALA A 195 -4.06 -10.58 4.16
N ILE A 196 -4.44 -9.86 5.21
CA ILE A 196 -3.53 -9.02 6.01
C ILE A 196 -2.42 -9.86 6.63
N CYS A 197 -2.76 -11.01 7.24
CA CYS A 197 -1.75 -11.91 7.81
C CYS A 197 -0.71 -12.33 6.78
N PHE A 198 -1.15 -12.69 5.57
CA PHE A 198 -0.24 -13.14 4.51
C PHE A 198 0.71 -12.04 4.06
N VAL A 199 0.21 -10.81 3.88
CA VAL A 199 1.07 -9.69 3.51
C VAL A 199 2.06 -9.36 4.63
N ILE A 200 1.56 -9.08 5.84
CA ILE A 200 2.40 -8.55 6.92
C ILE A 200 3.49 -9.56 7.29
N LYS A 201 3.17 -10.86 7.41
CA LYS A 201 4.16 -11.91 7.72
C LYS A 201 5.31 -11.96 6.72
N ASN A 202 5.02 -11.77 5.43
CA ASN A 202 6.04 -11.80 4.38
C ASN A 202 6.83 -10.49 4.27
N MET A 203 6.39 -9.43 4.94
CA MET A 203 7.07 -8.14 4.96
C MET A 203 7.76 -7.84 6.30
N LEU A 204 7.63 -8.70 7.31
CA LEU A 204 8.29 -8.52 8.61
C LEU A 204 9.82 -8.35 8.45
N GLY A 205 10.35 -7.31 9.08
CA GLY A 205 11.78 -6.97 9.07
C GLY A 205 12.22 -6.15 7.86
N LEU A 206 11.31 -5.72 6.98
CA LEU A 206 11.66 -4.87 5.84
C LEU A 206 12.12 -3.48 6.32
N ILE A 207 13.41 -3.23 6.22
CA ILE A 207 14.07 -1.99 6.65
C ILE A 207 13.68 -0.77 5.80
N CYS A 208 13.78 0.45 6.32
CA CYS A 208 13.61 1.68 5.53
C CYS A 208 14.96 2.37 5.40
N ASP A 209 15.61 2.26 4.24
CA ASP A 209 16.93 2.83 4.02
C ASP A 209 17.07 3.29 2.55
N PRO A 210 16.40 4.40 2.19
CA PRO A 210 16.39 4.89 0.82
C PRO A 210 17.72 5.53 0.42
N VAL A 211 18.15 5.29 -0.82
CA VAL A 211 19.34 5.94 -1.40
C VAL A 211 19.14 7.45 -1.42
N ALA A 212 20.14 8.18 -0.91
CA ALA A 212 20.12 9.63 -0.81
C ALA A 212 18.94 10.18 0.04
N GLY A 213 18.31 9.36 0.89
CA GLY A 213 17.11 9.78 1.64
C GLY A 213 15.88 10.02 0.77
N LEU A 214 15.94 9.68 -0.52
CA LEU A 214 14.89 9.99 -1.49
C LEU A 214 13.86 8.86 -1.59
N VAL A 215 12.59 9.23 -1.76
CA VAL A 215 11.47 8.30 -1.96
C VAL A 215 11.47 7.73 -3.39
N GLU A 216 12.59 7.13 -3.79
CA GLU A 216 12.86 6.65 -5.15
C GLU A 216 13.39 5.21 -5.11
N VAL A 217 14.60 5.03 -4.59
CA VAL A 217 15.30 3.74 -4.54
C VAL A 217 15.45 3.31 -3.08
N PRO A 218 14.89 2.16 -2.65
CA PRO A 218 14.15 1.15 -3.42
C PRO A 218 12.61 1.37 -3.47
N CYS A 219 12.11 2.51 -2.98
CA CYS A 219 10.68 2.75 -2.69
C CYS A 219 9.73 2.46 -3.87
N VAL A 220 10.09 2.85 -5.09
CA VAL A 220 9.25 2.63 -6.29
C VAL A 220 9.03 1.13 -6.55
N ARG A 221 10.09 0.32 -6.45
CA ARG A 221 10.01 -1.14 -6.69
C ARG A 221 9.35 -1.85 -5.52
N ARG A 222 9.52 -1.35 -4.30
CA ARG A 222 8.82 -1.89 -3.13
C ARG A 222 7.31 -1.77 -3.27
N ASN A 223 6.81 -0.66 -3.81
CA ASN A 223 5.38 -0.51 -4.10
C ASN A 223 4.90 -1.49 -5.18
N ALA A 224 5.69 -1.70 -6.23
CA ALA A 224 5.40 -2.70 -7.27
C ALA A 224 5.24 -4.11 -6.67
N MET A 225 6.19 -4.51 -5.81
CA MET A 225 6.15 -5.80 -5.14
C MET A 225 5.04 -5.88 -4.08
N GLY A 226 4.77 -4.78 -3.38
CA GLY A 226 3.68 -4.70 -2.41
C GLY A 226 2.30 -4.84 -3.05
N ALA A 227 2.05 -4.16 -4.17
CA ALA A 227 0.83 -4.35 -4.94
C ALA A 227 0.72 -5.79 -5.47
N SER A 228 1.83 -6.40 -5.91
CA SER A 228 1.85 -7.79 -6.35
C SER A 228 1.50 -8.78 -5.23
N TYR A 229 2.06 -8.58 -4.03
CA TYR A 229 1.73 -9.39 -2.85
C TYR A 229 0.28 -9.22 -2.44
N ALA A 230 -0.28 -8.02 -2.54
CA ALA A 230 -1.68 -7.79 -2.20
C ALA A 230 -2.64 -8.60 -3.10
N MET A 231 -2.37 -8.66 -4.41
CA MET A 231 -3.15 -9.48 -5.35
C MET A 231 -3.10 -10.97 -4.96
N VAL A 232 -1.90 -11.50 -4.75
CA VAL A 232 -1.71 -12.93 -4.42
C VAL A 232 -2.28 -13.27 -3.04
N ALA A 233 -2.11 -12.39 -2.05
CA ALA A 233 -2.64 -12.59 -0.70
C ALA A 233 -4.18 -12.60 -0.68
N ALA A 234 -4.83 -11.76 -1.49
CA ALA A 234 -6.28 -11.78 -1.64
C ALA A 234 -6.75 -13.12 -2.25
N ASP A 235 -6.10 -13.60 -3.31
CA ASP A 235 -6.42 -14.90 -3.92
C ASP A 235 -6.25 -16.06 -2.92
N MET A 236 -5.17 -16.04 -2.13
CA MET A 236 -4.94 -17.04 -1.07
C MET A 236 -6.05 -17.03 -0.02
N ALA A 237 -6.48 -15.84 0.43
CA ALA A 237 -7.55 -15.71 1.41
C ALA A 237 -8.91 -16.15 0.84
N LEU A 238 -9.22 -15.78 -0.40
CA LEU A 238 -10.43 -16.19 -1.11
C LEU A 238 -10.47 -17.71 -1.33
N ALA A 239 -9.31 -18.34 -1.54
CA ALA A 239 -9.17 -19.80 -1.61
C ALA A 239 -9.39 -20.52 -0.27
N GLY A 240 -9.59 -19.78 0.83
CA GLY A 240 -9.81 -20.35 2.16
C GLY A 240 -8.52 -20.79 2.86
N ILE A 241 -7.36 -20.30 2.42
CA ILE A 241 -6.12 -20.48 3.17
C ILE A 241 -6.21 -19.62 4.44
N GLU A 242 -5.77 -20.17 5.56
CA GLU A 242 -5.81 -19.50 6.86
C GLU A 242 -4.41 -19.38 7.47
N SER A 243 -4.20 -18.24 8.10
CA SER A 243 -3.08 -17.99 8.99
C SER A 243 -3.24 -18.77 10.29
N LYS A 244 -2.17 -19.44 10.74
CA LYS A 244 -2.14 -20.09 12.06
C LYS A 244 -1.91 -19.14 13.23
N ILE A 245 -1.49 -17.91 12.95
CA ILE A 245 -1.30 -16.86 13.97
C ILE A 245 -2.39 -15.81 13.75
N PRO A 246 -3.17 -15.43 14.78
CA PRO A 246 -4.18 -14.39 14.68
C PRO A 246 -3.63 -13.08 14.12
N VAL A 247 -4.47 -12.35 13.40
CA VAL A 247 -4.06 -11.13 12.70
C VAL A 247 -3.55 -10.04 13.64
N ASP A 248 -4.16 -9.88 14.80
CA ASP A 248 -3.75 -8.86 15.78
C ASP A 248 -2.37 -9.19 16.39
N GLU A 249 -2.05 -10.47 16.59
CA GLU A 249 -0.71 -10.92 16.97
C GLU A 249 0.31 -10.66 15.87
N VAL A 250 -0.07 -10.80 14.60
CA VAL A 250 0.81 -10.49 13.45
C VAL A 250 1.11 -8.99 13.39
N ILE A 251 0.12 -8.13 13.63
CA ILE A 251 0.31 -6.68 13.71
C ILE A 251 1.20 -6.32 14.90
N ASN A 252 0.98 -6.94 16.07
CA ASN A 252 1.84 -6.74 17.22
C ASN A 252 3.29 -7.21 16.92
N ALA A 253 3.48 -8.32 16.23
CA ALA A 253 4.80 -8.77 15.81
C ALA A 253 5.48 -7.75 14.88
N MET A 254 4.74 -7.13 13.95
CA MET A 254 5.25 -6.04 13.11
C MET A 254 5.75 -4.87 13.96
N TYR A 255 4.96 -4.46 14.97
CA TYR A 255 5.36 -3.42 15.92
C TYR A 255 6.65 -3.76 16.68
N GLN A 256 6.73 -4.97 17.25
CA GLN A 256 7.89 -5.42 18.02
C GLN A 256 9.15 -5.47 17.15
N VAL A 257 9.04 -6.03 15.93
CA VAL A 257 10.14 -6.07 14.97
C VAL A 257 10.58 -4.65 14.60
N GLY A 258 9.63 -3.75 14.33
CA GLY A 258 9.92 -2.36 13.97
C GLY A 258 10.63 -1.61 15.08
N SER A 259 10.14 -1.73 16.31
CA SER A 259 10.72 -1.10 17.49
C SER A 259 12.13 -1.63 17.80
N ALA A 260 12.42 -2.89 17.47
CA ALA A 260 13.72 -3.51 17.62
C ALA A 260 14.70 -3.20 16.46
N LEU A 261 14.26 -2.57 15.37
CA LEU A 261 15.15 -2.24 14.25
C LEU A 261 16.24 -1.27 14.71
N PRO A 262 17.53 -1.54 14.46
CA PRO A 262 18.60 -0.58 14.66
C PRO A 262 18.35 0.73 13.92
N THR A 263 18.74 1.86 14.52
CA THR A 263 18.59 3.20 13.93
C THR A 263 19.19 3.31 12.52
N ALA A 264 20.30 2.61 12.27
CA ALA A 264 20.97 2.59 10.96
C ALA A 264 20.17 1.89 9.84
N PHE A 265 19.12 1.13 10.19
CA PHE A 265 18.20 0.48 9.24
C PHE A 265 16.82 1.13 9.22
N ARG A 266 16.70 2.27 9.89
CA ARG A 266 15.62 3.23 9.73
C ARG A 266 16.11 4.30 8.75
N GLU A 267 15.26 5.27 8.44
CA GLU A 267 15.40 6.26 7.35
C GLU A 267 16.57 7.26 7.51
N THR A 268 17.65 6.86 8.19
CA THR A 268 18.85 7.64 8.51
C THR A 268 19.94 7.57 7.44
N ALA A 269 19.81 6.68 6.45
CA ALA A 269 20.82 6.46 5.39
C ALA A 269 22.20 5.99 5.91
N GLU A 270 22.28 5.52 7.16
CA GLU A 270 23.54 5.09 7.79
C GLU A 270 23.89 3.62 7.53
N GLY A 271 22.95 2.82 7.01
CA GLY A 271 23.09 1.37 6.79
C GLY A 271 22.60 0.91 5.41
N GLY A 272 22.11 -0.33 5.34
CA GLY A 272 21.38 -0.90 4.19
C GLY A 272 21.90 -0.59 2.78
N LEU A 273 20.98 -0.20 1.89
CA LEU A 273 21.26 0.16 0.49
C LEU A 273 21.92 1.54 0.38
N ALA A 274 21.53 2.50 1.22
CA ALA A 274 21.99 3.87 1.15
C ALA A 274 23.49 3.98 1.47
N ALA A 275 23.99 3.18 2.41
CA ALA A 275 25.39 3.15 2.81
C ALA A 275 26.31 2.34 1.87
N THR A 276 25.77 1.71 0.83
CA THR A 276 26.60 1.00 -0.17
C THR A 276 27.52 1.97 -0.93
N PRO A 277 28.64 1.51 -1.52
CA PRO A 277 29.53 2.39 -2.28
C PRO A 277 28.80 3.16 -3.39
N THR A 278 27.86 2.51 -4.08
CA THR A 278 27.04 3.16 -5.10
C THR A 278 25.99 4.09 -4.50
N GLY A 279 25.34 3.72 -3.40
CA GLY A 279 24.37 4.58 -2.71
C GLY A 279 25.00 5.89 -2.24
N ARG A 280 26.17 5.81 -1.59
CA ARG A 280 26.94 6.99 -1.15
C ARG A 280 27.39 7.86 -2.31
N ARG A 281 27.92 7.27 -3.39
CA ARG A 281 28.31 8.01 -4.60
C ARG A 281 27.12 8.77 -5.21
N LEU A 282 25.96 8.11 -5.35
CA LEU A 282 24.76 8.75 -5.90
C LEU A 282 24.26 9.89 -5.00
N ALA A 283 24.31 9.73 -3.69
CA ALA A 283 23.94 10.81 -2.76
C ALA A 283 24.86 12.04 -2.92
N GLN A 284 26.17 11.83 -3.06
CA GLN A 284 27.15 12.89 -3.32
C GLN A 284 26.91 13.58 -4.67
N GLU A 285 26.58 12.83 -5.72
CA GLU A 285 26.27 13.39 -7.04
C GLU A 285 25.02 14.29 -7.03
N ILE A 286 24.06 13.99 -6.16
CA ILE A 286 22.80 14.73 -6.05
C ILE A 286 22.93 15.98 -5.18
N PHE A 287 23.57 15.86 -4.01
CA PHE A 287 23.61 16.94 -3.01
C PHE A 287 24.95 17.70 -2.95
N GLY A 288 26.01 17.18 -3.58
CA GLY A 288 27.38 17.69 -3.44
C GLY A 288 28.17 16.95 -2.35
N GLU A 289 29.44 17.33 -2.19
CA GLU A 289 30.23 17.00 -1.00
C GLU A 289 29.92 18.03 0.10
N ASP A 290 29.66 17.57 1.32
CA ASP A 290 29.69 18.42 2.52
C ASP A 290 31.13 18.90 2.82
#